data_AF-A0A930N5L3-F1
#
_entry.id   AF-A0A930N5L3-F1
#
_cell.length_a   1.000
_cell.length_b   1.000
_cell.length_c   1.000
_cell.angle_alpha   90.00
_cell.angle_beta   90.00
_cell.angle_gamma   90.00
#
_symmetry.space_group_name_H-M   'P 1'
#
loop_
_entity.id
_entity.type
_entity.pdbx_description
1 polymer ?
#
loop_
_entity_poly.entity_id
_entity_poly.type
_entity_poly.pdbx_seq_one_letter_code
_entity_poly.pdbx_strand_id
1 'polypeptide(L)'
;EDGGDYGPPELSINIRRGKLYVDYNYGRYGFWDYCFRYQDSDFALIGFDRSENWGATVFTKKSINFLTGTEYIDKNINSEHPDGKKVFRRKIVKMARKPLYKLSKIKDFDDLGVVLYWGKAYLKN
;
A
#
# COMPACT_ATOMS: atom_id res chain seq x y z
N GLU A 1 -21.55 17.04 -14.06
CA GLU A 1 -21.02 16.71 -12.72
C GLU A 1 -19.85 17.63 -12.47
N ASP A 2 -19.94 18.42 -11.41
CA ASP A 2 -18.96 19.45 -11.07
C ASP A 2 -17.59 18.80 -10.80
N GLY A 3 -16.54 19.42 -11.33
CA GLY A 3 -15.21 18.86 -11.44
C GLY A 3 -14.70 18.38 -10.10
N GLY A 4 -14.54 17.06 -9.98
CA GLY A 4 -14.21 16.37 -8.73
C GLY A 4 -13.07 17.06 -7.98
N ASP A 5 -13.38 17.49 -6.77
CA ASP A 5 -12.45 18.10 -5.83
C ASP A 5 -11.23 17.18 -5.68
N TYR A 6 -10.07 17.67 -6.11
CA TYR A 6 -8.77 17.01 -5.97
C TYR A 6 -8.28 17.19 -4.52
N GLY A 7 -9.05 16.70 -3.55
CA GLY A 7 -8.67 16.73 -2.15
C GLY A 7 -7.50 15.76 -1.89
N PRO A 8 -6.53 16.11 -1.02
CA PRO A 8 -5.47 15.19 -0.65
C PRO A 8 -6.06 13.92 0.01
N PRO A 9 -5.33 12.79 -0.02
CA PRO A 9 -5.77 11.59 0.68
C PRO A 9 -5.99 11.85 2.18
N GLU A 10 -7.04 11.24 2.73
CA GLU A 10 -7.33 11.28 4.16
C GLU A 10 -6.47 10.26 4.91
N LEU A 11 -5.70 10.72 5.89
CA LEU A 11 -4.92 9.86 6.79
C LEU A 11 -5.78 9.46 7.99
N SER A 12 -5.79 8.16 8.31
CA SER A 12 -6.37 7.65 9.54
C SER A 12 -5.49 6.59 10.19
N ILE A 13 -5.63 6.46 11.51
CA ILE A 13 -4.92 5.45 12.29
C ILE A 13 -5.94 4.54 12.94
N ASN A 14 -5.76 3.22 12.79
CA ASN A 14 -6.67 2.26 13.42
C ASN A 14 -5.98 0.97 13.84
N ILE A 15 -6.55 0.36 14.88
CA ILE A 15 -6.11 -0.96 15.36
C ILE A 15 -7.08 -2.01 14.83
N ARG A 16 -6.56 -2.98 14.07
CA ARG A 16 -7.34 -4.11 13.54
C ARG A 16 -6.62 -5.40 13.89
N ARG A 17 -7.31 -6.33 14.57
CA ARG A 17 -6.77 -7.66 14.92
C ARG A 17 -5.40 -7.60 15.62
N GLY A 18 -5.24 -6.68 16.58
CA GLY A 18 -4.01 -6.51 17.36
C GLY A 18 -2.83 -5.89 16.59
N LYS A 19 -3.07 -5.32 15.41
CA LYS A 19 -2.06 -4.62 14.60
C LYS A 19 -2.47 -3.17 14.42
N LEU A 20 -1.47 -2.29 14.37
CA LEU A 20 -1.64 -0.88 14.08
C LEU A 20 -1.57 -0.68 12.57
N TYR A 21 -2.49 0.11 12.03
CA TYR A 21 -2.48 0.49 10.64
C TYR A 21 -2.50 2.01 10.51
N VAL A 22 -1.75 2.49 9.51
CA VAL A 22 -1.80 3.87 9.04
C VAL A 22 -2.36 3.82 7.62
N ASP A 23 -3.59 4.29 7.46
CA ASP A 23 -4.36 4.20 6.23
C ASP A 23 -4.44 5.57 5.57
N TYR A 24 -4.22 5.60 4.26
CA TYR A 24 -4.46 6.76 3.39
C TYR A 24 -5.56 6.42 2.40
N ASN A 25 -6.67 7.15 2.47
CA ASN A 25 -7.81 6.98 1.57
C ASN A 25 -7.87 8.13 0.56
N TYR A 26 -7.76 7.81 -0.73
CA TYR A 26 -7.80 8.79 -1.82
C TYR A 26 -9.09 8.67 -2.65
N GLY A 27 -10.18 8.22 -2.02
CA GLY A 27 -11.50 8.09 -2.61
C GLY A 27 -11.49 7.29 -3.92
N ARG A 28 -11.89 7.94 -5.02
CA ARG A 28 -11.99 7.32 -6.35
C ARG A 28 -10.65 6.92 -6.96
N TYR A 29 -9.54 7.35 -6.37
CA TYR A 29 -8.18 7.06 -6.84
C TYR A 29 -7.53 5.87 -6.11
N GLY A 30 -8.19 5.38 -5.06
CA GLY A 30 -7.76 4.20 -4.32
C GLY A 30 -7.25 4.52 -2.93
N PHE A 31 -6.33 3.72 -2.43
CA PHE A 31 -5.84 3.80 -1.05
C PHE A 31 -4.45 3.19 -0.93
N TRP A 32 -3.79 3.43 0.19
CA TRP A 32 -2.69 2.61 0.66
C TRP A 32 -2.68 2.55 2.19
N ASP A 33 -2.09 1.49 2.72
CA ASP A 33 -1.93 1.33 4.16
C ASP A 33 -0.62 0.66 4.54
N TYR A 34 -0.15 1.01 5.73
CA TYR A 34 1.02 0.42 6.37
C TYR A 34 0.57 -0.39 7.57
N CYS A 35 0.94 -1.67 7.60
CA CYS A 35 0.58 -2.57 8.69
C CYS A 35 1.77 -2.78 9.63
N PHE A 36 1.58 -2.44 10.90
CA PHE A 36 2.56 -2.59 11.95
C PHE A 36 2.13 -3.63 13.00
N ARG A 37 3.09 -4.38 13.50
CA ARG A 37 2.92 -5.32 14.62
C ARG A 37 3.80 -4.88 15.78
N TYR A 38 3.23 -4.85 16.98
CA TYR A 38 4.01 -4.63 18.19
C TYR A 38 4.93 -5.84 18.47
N GLN A 39 6.23 -5.61 18.60
CA GLN A 39 7.27 -6.57 18.97
C GLN A 39 8.53 -5.84 19.42
N ASP A 40 9.34 -6.47 20.28
CA ASP A 40 10.65 -5.92 20.69
C ASP A 40 10.57 -4.48 21.21
N SER A 41 9.50 -4.20 21.98
CA SER A 41 9.15 -2.90 22.55
C SER A 41 8.92 -1.76 21.54
N ASP A 42 8.54 -2.09 20.31
CA ASP A 42 8.23 -1.13 19.24
C ASP A 42 7.18 -1.70 18.26
N PHE A 43 6.71 -0.88 17.33
CA PHE A 43 5.89 -1.30 16.21
C PHE A 43 6.75 -1.54 14.98
N ALA A 44 6.84 -2.79 14.54
CA ALA A 44 7.57 -3.17 13.33
C ALA A 44 6.65 -3.17 12.11
N LEU A 45 7.07 -2.53 11.02
CA LEU A 45 6.38 -2.53 9.73
C LEU A 45 6.45 -3.93 9.10
N ILE A 46 5.31 -4.62 9.02
CA ILE A 46 5.22 -6.00 8.54
C ILE A 46 4.50 -6.16 7.20
N GLY A 47 3.75 -5.14 6.77
CA GLY A 47 3.10 -5.16 5.46
C GLY A 47 2.75 -3.79 4.93
N PHE A 48 2.44 -3.76 3.64
CA PHE A 48 1.98 -2.60 2.90
C PHE A 48 1.00 -3.04 1.84
N ASP A 49 -0.18 -2.43 1.79
CA ASP A 49 -1.17 -2.67 0.75
C ASP A 49 -1.50 -1.36 0.01
N ARG A 50 -1.78 -1.43 -1.28
CA ARG A 50 -2.17 -0.28 -2.12
C ARG A 50 -3.12 -0.71 -3.21
N SER A 51 -4.09 0.15 -3.50
CA SER A 51 -4.99 0.05 -4.65
C SER A 51 -4.91 1.33 -5.46
N GLU A 52 -4.79 1.19 -6.77
CA GLU A 52 -4.87 2.29 -7.73
C GLU A 52 -6.17 2.15 -8.50
N ASN A 53 -7.03 3.15 -8.35
CA ASN A 53 -8.38 3.14 -8.90
C ASN A 53 -8.57 4.33 -9.83
N TRP A 54 -9.55 4.20 -10.74
CA TRP A 54 -10.15 5.33 -11.43
C TRP A 54 -11.66 5.15 -11.39
N GLY A 55 -12.31 5.88 -10.49
CA GLY A 55 -13.73 5.67 -10.20
C GLY A 55 -13.95 4.30 -9.56
N ALA A 56 -14.91 3.54 -10.09
CA ALA A 56 -15.22 2.19 -9.61
C ALA A 56 -14.22 1.11 -10.08
N THR A 57 -13.34 1.45 -11.03
CA THR A 57 -12.41 0.49 -11.64
C THR A 57 -11.10 0.45 -10.86
N VAL A 58 -10.72 -0.72 -10.39
CA VAL A 58 -9.39 -0.97 -9.81
C VAL A 58 -8.45 -1.42 -10.92
N PHE A 59 -7.34 -0.72 -11.12
CA PHE A 59 -6.35 -0.98 -12.17
C PHE A 59 -5.24 -1.88 -11.66
N THR A 60 -4.69 -1.53 -10.51
CA THR A 60 -3.59 -2.27 -9.89
C THR A 60 -3.86 -2.42 -8.41
N LYS A 61 -3.57 -3.61 -7.88
CA LYS A 61 -3.39 -3.81 -6.45
C LYS A 61 -1.97 -4.25 -6.18
N LYS A 62 -1.46 -3.81 -5.06
CA LYS A 62 -0.17 -4.21 -4.55
C LYS A 62 -0.29 -4.63 -3.10
N SER A 63 0.37 -5.73 -2.76
CA SER A 63 0.50 -6.19 -1.39
C SER A 63 1.93 -6.63 -1.15
N ILE A 64 2.53 -6.15 -0.09
CA ILE A 64 3.88 -6.53 0.31
C ILE A 64 3.85 -7.12 1.71
N ASN A 65 4.45 -8.29 1.85
CA ASN A 65 4.70 -8.94 3.13
C ASN A 65 6.20 -8.87 3.43
N PHE A 66 6.59 -8.00 4.36
CA PHE A 66 8.00 -7.81 4.73
C PHE A 66 8.56 -8.98 5.54
N LEU A 67 7.72 -9.75 6.23
CA LEU A 67 8.14 -10.95 6.95
C LEU A 67 8.65 -12.01 5.99
N THR A 68 7.94 -12.22 4.86
CA THR A 68 8.28 -13.22 3.85
C THR A 68 9.11 -12.67 2.69
N GLY A 69 9.29 -11.35 2.60
CA GLY A 69 9.95 -10.69 1.47
C GLY A 69 9.22 -10.93 0.15
N THR A 70 7.89 -10.99 0.16
CA THR A 70 7.08 -11.25 -1.04
C THR A 70 6.20 -10.06 -1.37
N GLU A 71 6.26 -9.63 -2.62
CA GLU A 71 5.37 -8.63 -3.21
C GLU A 71 4.43 -9.32 -4.20
N TYR A 72 3.15 -8.98 -4.11
CA TYR A 72 2.10 -9.36 -5.04
C TYR A 72 1.66 -8.11 -5.80
N ILE A 73 1.62 -8.21 -7.12
CA ILE A 73 1.13 -7.15 -8.01
C ILE A 73 0.01 -7.75 -8.85
N ASP A 74 -1.21 -7.31 -8.64
CA ASP A 74 -2.39 -7.74 -9.37
C ASP A 74 -2.79 -6.62 -10.34
N LYS A 75 -2.61 -6.85 -11.65
CA LYS A 75 -3.04 -5.92 -12.69
C LYS A 75 -4.36 -6.37 -13.30
N ASN A 76 -5.34 -5.46 -13.36
CA ASN A 76 -6.60 -5.72 -14.03
C ASN A 76 -6.36 -5.81 -15.55
N ILE A 77 -6.78 -6.92 -16.16
CA ILE A 77 -6.60 -7.13 -17.61
C ILE A 77 -7.69 -6.44 -18.45
N ASN A 78 -8.79 -6.02 -17.83
CA ASN A 78 -9.92 -5.34 -18.48
C ASN A 78 -9.92 -3.84 -18.21
N SER A 79 -8.79 -3.25 -17.78
CA SER A 79 -8.70 -1.83 -17.45
C SER A 79 -9.01 -0.90 -18.63
N GLU A 80 -8.79 -1.36 -19.86
CA GLU A 80 -9.04 -0.59 -21.10
C GLU A 80 -10.49 -0.73 -21.60
N HIS A 81 -11.19 -1.80 -21.21
CA HIS A 81 -12.57 -2.09 -21.56
C HIS A 81 -13.35 -2.52 -20.32
N PRO A 82 -13.84 -1.56 -19.52
CA PRO A 82 -14.55 -1.85 -18.28
C PRO A 82 -15.92 -2.49 -18.58
N ASP A 83 -15.93 -3.79 -18.83
CA ASP A 83 -17.14 -4.63 -18.92
C ASP A 83 -17.66 -5.04 -17.53
N GLY A 84 -17.19 -4.38 -16.48
CA GLY A 84 -17.49 -4.69 -15.08
C GLY A 84 -16.78 -5.92 -14.53
N LYS A 85 -16.04 -6.70 -15.34
CA LYS A 85 -15.35 -7.90 -14.86
C LYS A 85 -14.00 -7.53 -14.26
N LYS A 86 -13.83 -7.91 -12.99
CA LYS A 86 -12.62 -7.72 -12.20
C LYS A 86 -11.65 -8.89 -12.37
N VAL A 87 -11.11 -9.06 -13.58
CA VAL A 87 -10.13 -10.12 -13.86
C VAL A 87 -8.73 -9.58 -13.63
N PHE A 88 -7.99 -10.17 -12.68
CA PHE A 88 -6.63 -9.75 -12.35
C PHE A 88 -5.61 -10.80 -12.76
N ARG A 89 -4.51 -10.34 -13.35
CA ARG A 89 -3.30 -11.12 -13.54
C ARG A 89 -2.31 -10.79 -12.43
N ARG A 90 -1.94 -11.82 -11.67
CA ARG A 90 -0.99 -11.72 -10.56
C ARG A 90 0.45 -11.91 -11.04
N LYS A 91 1.33 -11.01 -10.63
CA LYS A 91 2.79 -11.16 -10.63
C LYS A 91 3.27 -11.29 -9.19
N ILE A 92 4.15 -12.25 -8.93
CA ILE A 92 4.79 -12.43 -7.62
C ILE A 92 6.26 -12.05 -7.74
N VAL A 93 6.75 -11.21 -6.85
CA VAL A 93 8.15 -10.77 -6.80
C VAL A 93 8.72 -11.16 -5.44
N LYS A 94 9.89 -11.82 -5.47
CA LYS A 94 10.67 -12.12 -4.27
C LYS A 94 11.69 -11.02 -4.04
N MET A 95 11.82 -10.61 -2.79
CA MET A 95 12.73 -9.56 -2.34
C MET A 95 13.65 -10.11 -1.27
N ALA A 96 14.85 -9.55 -1.18
CA ALA A 96 15.75 -9.83 -0.08
C ALA A 96 15.11 -9.37 1.25
N ARG A 97 15.10 -10.27 2.24
CA ARG A 97 14.61 -9.96 3.58
C ARG A 97 15.60 -9.04 4.27
N LYS A 98 15.08 -7.96 4.84
CA LYS A 98 15.83 -6.98 5.66
C LYS A 98 15.21 -6.95 7.06
N PRO A 99 15.92 -6.41 8.07
CA PRO A 99 15.30 -6.07 9.34
C PRO A 99 14.05 -5.21 9.13
N LEU A 100 13.01 -5.46 9.90
CA LEU A 100 11.75 -4.71 9.81
C LEU A 100 11.97 -3.27 10.27
N TYR A 101 11.39 -2.32 9.54
CA TYR A 101 11.49 -0.92 9.92
C TYR A 101 10.61 -0.63 11.14
N LYS A 102 11.12 0.18 12.06
CA LYS A 102 10.46 0.48 13.33
C LYS A 102 9.69 1.80 13.24
N LEU A 103 8.51 1.85 13.84
CA LEU A 103 7.67 3.05 13.86
C LEU A 103 8.38 4.22 14.53
N SER A 104 9.12 3.97 15.61
CA SER A 104 9.93 5.00 16.29
C SER A 104 11.01 5.66 15.41
N LYS A 105 11.34 5.08 14.25
CA LYS A 105 12.31 5.63 13.28
C LYS A 105 11.65 6.47 12.18
N ILE A 106 10.33 6.46 12.11
CA ILE A 106 9.56 7.22 11.15
C ILE A 106 9.36 8.63 11.72
N LYS A 107 9.88 9.64 11.02
CA LYS A 107 9.69 11.05 11.40
C LYS A 107 8.37 11.62 10.86
N ASP A 108 8.04 11.23 9.64
CA ASP A 108 6.83 11.62 8.93
C ASP A 108 6.30 10.40 8.17
N PHE A 109 4.98 10.22 8.15
CA PHE A 109 4.35 9.15 7.38
C PHE A 109 4.37 9.43 5.88
N ASP A 110 4.41 10.71 5.49
CA ASP A 110 4.54 11.09 4.08
C ASP A 110 5.93 10.76 3.52
N ASP A 111 6.94 10.66 4.40
CA ASP A 111 8.29 10.17 4.08
C ASP A 111 8.35 8.65 3.91
N LEU A 112 7.29 7.91 4.28
CA LEU A 112 7.14 6.50 3.96
C LEU A 112 6.83 6.30 2.48
N GLY A 113 7.62 6.91 1.60
CA GLY A 113 7.73 6.50 0.23
C GLY A 113 8.28 5.07 0.19
N VAL A 114 7.39 4.07 0.24
CA VAL A 114 7.68 2.78 -0.38
C VAL A 114 7.60 3.06 -1.88
N VAL A 115 8.65 3.71 -2.38
CA VAL A 115 8.73 4.23 -3.74
C VAL A 115 8.80 3.04 -4.69
N LEU A 116 7.69 2.80 -5.37
CA LEU A 116 7.58 1.86 -6.46
C LEU A 116 7.55 2.60 -7.78
N TYR A 117 8.67 3.24 -8.07
CA TYR A 117 9.14 3.39 -9.43
C TYR A 117 10.56 2.84 -9.45
N TRP A 118 10.74 1.66 -10.06
CA TRP A 118 12.03 1.03 -10.33
C TRP A 118 12.78 0.42 -9.14
N GLY A 119 12.20 -0.64 -8.56
CA GLY A 119 12.99 -1.80 -8.10
C GLY A 119 13.98 -1.62 -6.94
N LYS A 120 14.12 -0.44 -6.33
CA LYS A 120 14.96 -0.25 -5.12
C LYS A 120 14.44 0.86 -4.19
N ALA A 121 14.70 0.58 -2.92
CA ALA A 121 14.69 1.44 -1.73
C ALA A 121 13.36 1.59 -0.98
N TYR A 122 13.31 0.83 0.11
CA TYR A 122 12.49 1.06 1.28
C TYR A 122 12.94 2.35 1.96
N LEU A 123 12.02 3.32 2.01
CA LEU A 123 12.03 4.50 2.86
C LEU A 123 13.11 5.51 2.48
N LYS A 124 12.70 6.75 2.18
CA LYS A 124 13.65 7.87 2.08
C LYS A 124 14.24 8.05 3.48
N ASN A 125 15.57 8.03 3.56
CA ASN A 125 16.31 8.27 4.81
C ASN A 125 15.99 9.65 5.40
#